data_AF-A0A7C0ZKU6-F1
#
_entry.id   AF-A0A7C0ZKU6-F1
#
_cell.length_a   1.000
_cell.length_b   1.000
_cell.length_c   1.000
_cell.angle_alpha   90.00
_cell.angle_beta   90.00
_cell.angle_gamma   90.00
#
_symmetry.space_group_name_H-M   'P 1'
#
loop_
_entity.id
_entity.type
_entity.pdbx_description
1 polymer ?
#
loop_
_entity_poly.entity_id
_entity_poly.type
_entity_poly.pdbx_seq_one_letter_code
_entity_poly.pdbx_strand_id
1 'polypeptide(L)'
;MEEIEVSSWLTLDALKNEAEIEEIVGDLQSGHFQSVFCVIEDDFLELLYSDSASNYLRRYDDKEEFQLAIEKRKEEFGEALYNEDRIFEEFNETDEDYDYDEDSENY
;
A
#
# COMPACT_ATOMS: atom_id res chain seq x y z
N MET A 1 -7.85 0.57 -12.54
CA MET A 1 -6.41 0.84 -12.29
C MET A 1 -5.54 0.54 -13.51
N GLU A 2 -4.73 1.51 -13.92
CA GLU A 2 -3.71 1.40 -14.97
C GLU A 2 -2.32 1.63 -14.36
N GLU A 3 -1.30 0.86 -14.77
CA GLU A 3 0.08 0.97 -14.28
C GLU A 3 1.04 1.23 -15.45
N ILE A 4 1.92 2.22 -15.28
CA ILE A 4 2.94 2.62 -16.23
C ILE A 4 4.30 2.53 -15.55
N GLU A 5 5.21 1.76 -16.12
CA GLU A 5 6.60 1.72 -15.67
C GLU A 5 7.33 3.00 -16.14
N VAL A 6 7.94 3.70 -15.19
CA VAL A 6 8.70 4.92 -15.41
C VAL A 6 10.16 4.70 -15.04
N SER A 7 11.03 4.68 -16.06
CA SER A 7 12.47 4.47 -15.88
C SER A 7 13.22 5.71 -15.41
N SER A 8 12.56 6.87 -15.30
CA SER A 8 13.20 8.17 -15.02
C SER A 8 12.54 8.90 -13.85
N TRP A 9 13.31 9.17 -12.79
CA TRP A 9 12.86 10.01 -11.67
C TRP A 9 12.48 11.42 -12.08
N LEU A 10 13.12 11.97 -13.11
CA LEU A 10 12.80 13.30 -13.63
C LEU A 10 11.35 13.38 -14.14
N THR A 11 10.83 12.29 -14.70
CA THR A 11 9.44 12.25 -15.19
C THR A 11 8.46 12.25 -14.02
N LEU A 12 8.74 11.47 -12.98
CA LEU A 12 7.90 11.46 -11.77
C LEU A 12 7.98 12.79 -11.03
N ASP A 13 9.16 13.40 -10.96
CA ASP A 13 9.35 14.70 -10.30
C ASP A 13 8.62 15.81 -11.07
N ALA A 14 8.61 15.78 -12.40
CA ALA A 14 7.81 16.70 -13.21
C ALA A 14 6.31 16.56 -12.92
N LEU A 15 5.79 15.33 -12.87
CA LEU A 15 4.40 15.06 -12.50
C LEU A 15 4.10 15.53 -11.08
N LYS A 16 4.97 15.22 -10.13
CA LYS A 16 4.85 15.65 -8.73
C LYS A 16 4.84 17.18 -8.58
N ASN A 17 5.58 17.91 -9.41
CA ASN A 17 5.59 19.38 -9.38
C ASN A 17 4.30 20.00 -9.93
N GLU A 18 3.62 19.34 -10.87
CA GLU A 18 2.31 19.81 -11.36
C GLU A 18 1.13 19.26 -10.55
N ALA A 19 1.31 18.12 -9.88
CA ALA A 19 0.26 17.47 -9.11
C ALA A 19 0.10 18.04 -7.69
N GLU A 20 -1.12 17.95 -7.16
CA GLU A 20 -1.40 18.21 -5.76
C GLU A 20 -1.05 16.96 -4.94
N ILE A 21 -0.03 17.05 -4.08
CA ILE A 21 0.39 15.94 -3.24
C ILE A 21 -0.59 15.81 -2.08
N GLU A 22 -1.35 14.72 -2.08
CA GLU A 22 -2.25 14.38 -0.97
C GLU A 22 -1.48 13.67 0.14
N GLU A 23 -0.64 12.69 -0.22
CA GLU A 23 0.08 11.91 0.77
C GLU A 23 1.39 11.29 0.27
N ILE A 24 2.29 11.02 1.19
CA ILE A 24 3.57 10.37 0.93
C ILE A 24 3.72 9.23 1.94
N VAL A 25 3.96 8.02 1.44
CA VAL A 25 4.08 6.80 2.24
C VAL A 25 5.43 6.16 1.95
N GLY A 26 6.16 5.78 2.99
CA GLY A 26 7.48 5.20 2.87
C GLY A 26 8.61 6.22 2.72
N ASP A 27 9.83 5.71 2.85
CA ASP A 27 11.05 6.51 2.93
C ASP A 27 12.14 5.88 2.07
N LEU A 28 12.65 6.64 1.09
CA LEU A 28 13.75 6.19 0.22
C LEU A 28 15.04 5.93 1.02
N GLN A 29 15.21 6.59 2.17
CA GLN A 29 16.43 6.50 2.97
C GLN A 29 16.50 5.19 3.78
N SER A 30 15.35 4.67 4.22
CA SER A 30 15.25 3.51 5.11
C SER A 30 14.63 2.27 4.44
N GLY A 31 13.71 2.49 3.49
CA GLY A 31 12.91 1.45 2.85
C GLY A 31 13.19 1.24 1.36
N HIS A 32 14.08 2.02 0.73
CA HIS A 32 14.41 1.98 -0.71
C HIS A 32 13.23 2.20 -1.69
N PHE A 33 12.04 2.46 -1.16
CA PHE A 33 10.80 2.70 -1.89
C PHE A 33 10.02 3.82 -1.22
N GLN A 34 9.38 4.67 -2.01
CA GLN A 34 8.52 5.74 -1.56
C GLN A 34 7.34 5.87 -2.53
N SER A 35 6.12 5.72 -2.02
CA SER A 35 4.89 6.00 -2.76
C SER A 35 4.45 7.44 -2.50
N VAL A 36 4.31 8.24 -3.54
CA VAL A 36 3.74 9.59 -3.47
C VAL A 36 2.38 9.57 -4.13
N PHE A 37 1.34 9.77 -3.34
CA PHE A 37 -0.03 9.85 -3.79
C PHE A 37 -0.39 11.31 -4.09
N CYS A 38 -0.81 11.57 -5.32
CA CYS A 38 -1.10 12.91 -5.80
C CYS A 38 -2.30 12.93 -6.75
N VAL A 39 -2.93 14.09 -6.88
CA VAL A 39 -4.07 14.31 -7.75
C VAL A 39 -3.71 15.36 -8.80
N ILE A 40 -3.99 15.06 -10.06
CA ILE A 40 -3.86 16.00 -11.18
C ILE A 40 -5.25 16.23 -11.75
N GLU A 41 -5.79 17.43 -11.55
CA GLU A 41 -7.17 17.78 -11.95
C GLU A 41 -8.21 16.82 -11.33
N ASP A 42 -8.64 15.78 -12.06
CA ASP A 42 -9.57 14.73 -11.61
C ASP A 42 -8.92 13.32 -11.62
N ASP A 43 -7.66 13.20 -12.04
CA ASP A 43 -6.93 11.92 -12.08
C ASP A 43 -6.20 11.68 -10.75
N PHE A 44 -6.50 10.55 -10.11
CA PHE A 44 -5.85 10.09 -8.88
C PHE A 44 -4.65 9.22 -9.22
N LEU A 45 -3.45 9.60 -8.76
CA LEU A 45 -2.19 8.98 -9.17
C LEU A 45 -1.32 8.58 -7.97
N GLU A 46 -0.70 7.40 -8.05
CA GLU A 46 0.39 6.96 -7.18
C GLU A 46 1.69 6.95 -7.98
N LEU A 47 2.66 7.73 -7.52
CA LEU A 47 4.03 7.78 -8.02
C LEU A 47 4.91 6.94 -7.09
N LEU A 48 5.22 5.70 -7.47
CA LEU A 48 6.11 4.82 -6.74
C LEU A 48 7.56 5.07 -7.16
N TYR A 49 8.33 5.72 -6.31
CA TYR A 49 9.78 5.91 -6.43
C TYR A 49 10.51 4.70 -5.85
N SER A 50 11.49 4.20 -6.57
CA SER A 50 12.41 3.17 -6.08
C SER A 50 13.86 3.59 -6.33
N ASP A 51 14.73 3.33 -5.34
CA ASP A 51 16.17 3.52 -5.46
C ASP A 51 16.86 2.38 -6.24
N SER A 52 16.29 1.16 -6.16
CA SER A 52 16.91 -0.07 -6.68
C SER A 52 16.12 -0.77 -7.78
N ALA A 53 14.87 -0.37 -8.03
CA ALA A 53 14.01 -0.92 -9.07
C ALA A 53 13.51 0.18 -10.03
N SER A 54 12.78 -0.23 -11.06
CA SER A 54 12.02 0.71 -11.89
C SER A 54 10.98 1.44 -11.04
N ASN A 55 10.66 2.67 -11.44
CA ASN A 55 9.60 3.42 -10.81
C ASN A 55 8.28 3.12 -11.51
N TYR A 56 7.17 3.39 -10.83
CA TYR A 56 5.85 3.11 -11.39
C TYR A 56 4.93 4.31 -11.16
N LEU A 57 4.08 4.57 -12.15
CA LEU A 57 2.97 5.48 -12.07
C LEU A 57 1.70 4.64 -12.14
N ARG A 58 0.88 4.68 -11.11
CA ARG A 58 -0.44 4.03 -11.08
C ARG A 58 -1.53 5.08 -11.10
N ARG A 59 -2.58 4.82 -11.87
CA ARG A 59 -3.79 5.63 -11.86
C ARG A 59 -4.96 4.85 -11.29
N TYR A 60 -5.71 5.51 -10.41
CA TYR A 60 -6.96 5.01 -9.84
C TYR A 60 -8.14 5.64 -10.57
N ASP A 61 -9.20 4.86 -10.76
CA ASP A 61 -10.41 5.31 -11.44
C ASP A 61 -11.26 6.20 -10.52
N ASP A 62 -11.24 5.95 -9.21
CA ASP A 62 -12.05 6.67 -8.23
C ASP A 62 -11.28 7.02 -6.94
N LYS A 63 -11.75 8.06 -6.23
CA LYS A 63 -11.19 8.51 -4.96
C LYS A 63 -11.21 7.43 -3.87
N GLU A 64 -12.23 6.58 -3.87
CA GLU A 64 -12.35 5.49 -2.89
C GLU A 64 -11.22 4.46 -3.05
N GLU A 65 -10.91 4.06 -4.29
CA GLU A 65 -9.77 3.17 -4.55
C GLU A 65 -8.43 3.82 -4.20
N PHE A 66 -8.28 5.12 -4.49
CA PHE A 66 -7.08 5.88 -4.15
C PHE A 66 -6.82 5.90 -2.63
N GLN A 67 -7.84 6.19 -1.84
CA GLN A 67 -7.75 6.21 -0.37
C GLN A 67 -7.49 4.82 0.21
N LEU A 68 -8.12 3.78 -0.36
CA LEU A 68 -7.87 2.40 0.06
C LEU A 68 -6.41 1.99 -0.21
N ALA A 69 -5.85 2.40 -1.35
CA ALA A 69 -4.48 2.08 -1.72
C ALA A 69 -3.46 2.79 -0.83
N ILE A 70 -3.70 4.06 -0.51
CA ILE A 70 -2.94 4.81 0.48
C ILE A 70 -2.85 4.04 1.81
N GLU A 71 -4.00 3.60 2.31
CA GLU A 71 -4.10 2.96 3.62
C GLU A 71 -3.44 1.57 3.64
N LYS A 72 -3.67 0.78 2.59
CA LYS A 72 -2.93 -0.49 2.39
C LYS A 72 -1.43 -0.24 2.35
N ARG A 73 -0.99 0.82 1.68
CA ARG A 73 0.44 1.08 1.56
C ARG A 73 1.06 1.49 2.88
N LYS A 74 0.35 2.30 3.68
CA LYS A 74 0.73 2.58 5.06
C LYS A 74 0.81 1.31 5.90
N GLU A 75 -0.13 0.38 5.75
CA GLU A 75 -0.10 -0.91 6.45
C GLU A 75 1.14 -1.73 6.07
N GLU A 76 1.43 -1.85 4.78
CA GLU A 76 2.63 -2.56 4.30
C GLU A 76 3.94 -1.92 4.76
N PHE A 77 4.02 -0.59 4.82
CA PHE A 77 5.19 0.13 5.32
C PHE A 77 5.24 0.26 6.86
N GLY A 78 4.21 -0.24 7.57
CA GLY A 78 4.10 -0.13 9.03
C GLY A 78 3.81 1.30 9.53
N GLU A 79 3.38 2.20 8.64
CA GLU A 79 2.91 3.55 8.94
C GLU A 79 1.39 3.62 9.15
N ALA A 80 0.69 2.49 9.09
CA ALA A 80 -0.74 2.45 9.40
C ALA A 80 -0.97 2.92 10.83
N LEU A 81 -1.83 3.92 10.98
CA LEU A 81 -2.39 4.28 12.29
C LEU A 81 -3.07 3.03 12.83
N TYR A 82 -2.61 2.56 14.00
CA TYR A 82 -3.16 1.40 14.70
C TYR A 82 -4.68 1.56 14.82
N ASN A 83 -5.43 0.87 13.96
CA ASN A 83 -6.88 0.97 13.90
C ASN A 83 -7.45 -0.29 14.53
N GLU A 84 -7.76 -0.18 15.83
CA GLU A 84 -8.15 -1.30 16.69
C GLU A 84 -9.41 -2.04 16.17
N ASP A 85 -10.27 -1.35 15.41
CA ASP A 85 -11.47 -1.91 14.77
C ASP A 85 -11.18 -2.83 13.57
N ARG A 86 -10.06 -2.67 12.85
CA ARG A 86 -9.76 -3.51 11.66
C ARG A 86 -9.14 -4.87 11.98
N ILE A 87 -8.43 -4.96 13.11
CA ILE A 87 -7.77 -6.19 13.54
C ILE A 87 -8.80 -7.30 13.82
N PHE A 88 -10.03 -6.92 14.17
CA PHE A 88 -11.09 -7.88 14.50
C PHE A 88 -11.69 -8.58 13.27
N GLU A 89 -11.61 -7.98 12.06
CA GLU A 89 -12.10 -8.64 10.84
C GLU A 89 -11.06 -9.60 10.23
N GLU A 90 -9.76 -9.31 10.36
CA GLU A 90 -8.69 -10.18 9.83
C GLU A 90 -8.48 -11.44 10.68
N PHE A 91 -8.78 -11.38 11.98
CA PHE A 91 -8.69 -12.56 12.86
C PHE A 91 -9.86 -13.55 12.73
N ASN A 92 -10.89 -13.22 11.93
CA ASN A 92 -12.07 -14.07 11.78
C ASN A 92 -12.02 -14.99 10.55
N GLU A 93 -10.90 -15.02 9.81
CA GLU A 93 -10.64 -15.98 8.72
C GLU A 93 -9.43 -16.88 9.01
N THR A 94 -9.37 -17.48 10.20
CA THR A 94 -8.58 -18.71 10.40
C THR A 94 -9.36 -19.67 11.29
N ASP A 95 -9.83 -20.71 10.61
CA ASP A 95 -10.49 -21.92 11.09
C ASP A 95 -9.56 -22.68 12.05
N GLU A 96 -9.92 -22.83 13.33
CA GLU A 96 -9.29 -23.80 14.23
C GLU A 96 -10.37 -24.52 15.07
N ASP A 97 -11.14 -25.37 14.40
CA ASP A 97 -11.80 -26.52 15.03
C ASP A 97 -10.69 -27.52 15.44
N TYR A 98 -10.08 -27.29 16.61
CA TYR A 98 -9.19 -28.26 17.24
C TYR A 98 -10.02 -29.36 17.90
N ASP A 99 -10.50 -30.32 17.11
CA ASP A 99 -10.95 -31.62 17.64
C ASP A 99 -9.70 -32.45 17.98
N TYR A 100 -9.16 -32.21 19.17
CA TYR A 100 -8.06 -32.99 19.75
C TYR A 100 -8.64 -34.29 20.32
N ASP A 101 -8.96 -35.27 19.46
CA ASP A 101 -9.25 -36.63 19.91
C ASP A 101 -7.92 -37.34 20.19
N GLU A 102 -7.45 -37.14 21.42
CA GLU A 102 -6.24 -37.75 21.99
C GLU A 102 -6.46 -39.26 22.15
N ASP A 103 -6.02 -40.02 21.16
CA ASP A 103 -5.83 -41.47 21.29
C ASP A 103 -4.63 -41.73 22.23
N SER A 104 -4.89 -41.70 23.55
CA SER A 104 -3.95 -42.15 24.58
C SER A 104 -4.39 -43.50 25.12
N GLU A 105 -3.99 -44.57 24.44
CA GLU A 105 -3.89 -45.90 25.05
C GLU A 105 -2.98 -45.88 26.30
N ASN A 106 -3.37 -46.68 27.30
CA ASN A 106 -2.52 -47.32 28.33
C ASN A 106 -2.35 -46.64 29.70
N TYR A 107 -3.19 -47.04 30.68
CA TYR A 107 -2.77 -47.62 31.98
C TYR A 107 -3.90 -48.38 32.69
#